data_AF-A0A2D4NDS7-F1
#
_entry.id   AF-A0A2D4NDS7-F1
#
_cell.length_a   1.000
_cell.length_b   1.000
_cell.length_c   1.000
_cell.angle_alpha   90.00
_cell.angle_beta   90.00
_cell.angle_gamma   90.00
#
_symmetry.space_group_name_H-M   'P 1'
#
loop_
_entity.id
_entity.type
_entity.pdbx_description
1 polymer ?
#
loop_
_entity_poly.entity_id
_entity_poly.type
_entity_poly.pdbx_seq_one_letter_code
_entity_poly.pdbx_strand_id
1 'polypeptide(L)'
;MREDRSIRDAGRKGLHVRAGVPGTVVGHSKAHRHQLQGKPTADPQGVSRRVSSTSAGDGDGRDELPEQVSPKSQPDPFRLRETSRARRGSLSPLERLSRMIPAELLSADVSALRSAEVKESKSQGCETGVAEEGVFPGADPQLDRGSLAEKITNASSRNCPFRVGELILIEGHRKHGTNWKIQCLLTGTGTCNTSMGFIRFSEIVGRLPGQLFHTSQGKILLIRRPSLEEYVLLMDRKPTIIFPKDANTMLLLMDITQGDTVLEAGSGSGSMSLFLSKAVGSQGHVISYEIIKQHHKLAEENFWQWRNAWKIGHDKEWPNNVDFINQDILTAAEDLKSVTLDAVVLDMLSPQNALPVIFPSLKQGGVCVAYFANITQVIELMEAIRIRKLALFCEKVLEVTHRDWLICPATWEKRNVLQNIASELNLHDETVCHHENDVSAEERGNEALASANIRTPYIAKPFPYQVGYTVFLVKLRKFNSL
;
A
#
# COMPACT_ATOMS: atom_id res chain seq x y z
N MET A 1 -40.02 -25.82 53.05
CA MET A 1 -39.19 -26.98 53.41
C MET A 1 -38.29 -27.32 52.23
N ARG A 2 -36.97 -27.22 52.45
CA ARG A 2 -35.84 -27.93 51.78
C ARG A 2 -35.62 -27.72 50.29
N GLU A 3 -34.57 -26.98 49.91
CA GLU A 3 -33.14 -27.39 49.73
C GLU A 3 -32.92 -27.94 48.31
N ASP A 4 -32.21 -27.27 47.40
CA ASP A 4 -30.77 -26.94 47.31
C ASP A 4 -29.89 -28.09 46.74
N ARG A 5 -29.10 -27.76 45.70
CA ARG A 5 -27.92 -28.45 45.08
C ARG A 5 -27.79 -27.99 43.60
N SER A 6 -26.87 -27.09 43.24
CA SER A 6 -25.39 -27.24 43.10
C SER A 6 -24.92 -27.80 41.74
N ILE A 7 -24.42 -26.87 40.90
CA ILE A 7 -23.12 -26.85 40.19
C ILE A 7 -22.63 -28.13 39.49
N ARG A 8 -22.39 -28.04 38.16
CA ARG A 8 -21.10 -28.36 37.50
C ARG A 8 -21.09 -27.99 36.00
N ASP A 9 -20.11 -27.13 35.67
CA ASP A 9 -19.13 -27.28 34.58
C ASP A 9 -19.61 -27.33 33.12
N ALA A 10 -19.37 -26.23 32.38
CA ALA A 10 -19.37 -26.25 30.92
C ALA A 10 -18.45 -25.17 30.32
N GLY A 11 -17.32 -25.62 29.78
CA GLY A 11 -16.88 -25.19 28.46
C GLY A 11 -15.86 -24.06 28.38
N ARG A 12 -14.58 -24.41 28.50
CA ARG A 12 -13.48 -23.77 27.75
C ARG A 12 -13.90 -23.57 26.29
N LYS A 13 -14.15 -22.33 25.88
CA LYS A 13 -14.13 -21.94 24.46
C LYS A 13 -12.86 -21.13 24.21
N GLY A 14 -11.88 -21.79 23.60
CA GLY A 14 -10.71 -21.13 23.07
C GLY A 14 -11.12 -20.19 21.94
N LEU A 15 -10.70 -18.93 22.03
CA LEU A 15 -10.75 -17.99 20.92
C LEU A 15 -9.83 -18.51 19.79
N HIS A 16 -10.42 -18.94 18.69
CA HIS A 16 -9.69 -19.14 17.44
C HIS A 16 -9.56 -17.78 16.74
N VAL A 17 -8.40 -17.14 16.92
CA VAL A 17 -8.01 -15.96 16.16
C VAL A 17 -7.53 -16.42 14.78
N ARG A 18 -8.24 -15.98 13.74
CA ARG A 18 -7.98 -16.34 12.34
C ARG A 18 -6.75 -15.57 11.87
N ALA A 19 -5.67 -16.27 11.51
CA ALA A 19 -4.52 -15.66 10.87
C ALA A 19 -4.92 -15.17 9.46
N GLY A 20 -4.95 -13.85 9.25
CA GLY A 20 -5.12 -13.27 7.93
C GLY A 20 -3.88 -13.48 7.08
N VAL A 21 -3.97 -14.33 6.06
CA VAL A 21 -3.02 -14.34 4.95
C VAL A 21 -3.58 -13.39 3.89
N PRO A 22 -2.81 -12.43 3.34
CA PRO A 22 -3.24 -11.72 2.15
C PRO A 22 -3.18 -12.70 0.98
N GLY A 23 -4.33 -13.30 0.68
CA GLY A 23 -4.50 -14.33 -0.34
C GLY A 23 -5.81 -14.12 -1.08
N THR A 24 -5.66 -13.75 -2.34
CA THR A 24 -6.63 -13.61 -3.41
C THR A 24 -7.69 -14.71 -3.40
N VAL A 25 -8.97 -14.35 -3.30
CA VAL A 25 -10.08 -15.21 -3.75
C VAL A 25 -10.94 -14.39 -4.69
N VAL A 26 -10.72 -14.60 -5.99
CA VAL A 26 -11.65 -14.22 -7.05
C VAL A 26 -12.84 -15.17 -6.95
N GLY A 27 -13.94 -14.69 -6.40
CA GLY A 27 -15.22 -15.41 -6.40
C GLY A 27 -15.94 -15.19 -7.71
N HIS A 28 -15.72 -16.08 -8.70
CA HIS A 28 -16.65 -16.22 -9.81
C HIS A 28 -17.94 -16.89 -9.30
N SER A 29 -19.03 -16.11 -9.26
CA SER A 29 -20.38 -16.62 -9.01
C SER A 29 -20.82 -17.46 -10.22
N LYS A 30 -20.73 -18.79 -10.11
CA LYS A 30 -21.46 -19.72 -10.99
C LYS A 30 -22.82 -19.97 -10.39
N ALA A 31 -23.85 -19.45 -11.05
CA ALA A 31 -25.24 -19.76 -10.78
C ALA A 31 -25.51 -21.26 -10.95
N HIS A 32 -25.89 -21.93 -9.87
CA HIS A 32 -26.53 -23.25 -9.93
C HIS A 32 -28.02 -23.06 -10.24
N ARG A 33 -28.41 -23.36 -11.48
CA ARG A 33 -29.81 -23.50 -11.87
C ARG A 33 -30.19 -24.98 -11.72
N HIS A 34 -31.19 -25.24 -10.88
CA HIS A 34 -31.81 -26.54 -10.66
C HIS A 34 -32.32 -27.16 -11.98
N GLN A 35 -31.92 -28.40 -12.27
CA GLN A 35 -32.55 -29.28 -13.25
C GLN A 35 -33.58 -30.16 -12.54
N LEU A 36 -34.84 -30.04 -12.95
CA LEU A 36 -35.88 -31.04 -12.71
C LEU A 36 -35.98 -31.93 -13.95
N GLN A 37 -36.04 -33.24 -13.71
CA GLN A 37 -36.15 -34.30 -14.70
C GLN A 37 -37.52 -34.26 -15.42
N GLY A 38 -37.47 -34.49 -16.74
CA GLY A 38 -38.64 -34.79 -17.57
C GLY A 38 -38.23 -35.12 -19.01
N LYS A 39 -38.16 -36.41 -19.34
CA LYS A 39 -38.31 -36.96 -20.71
C LYS A 39 -39.81 -37.18 -20.98
N PRO A 40 -40.34 -37.33 -22.22
CA PRO A 40 -39.72 -37.99 -23.39
C PRO A 40 -40.08 -37.38 -24.79
N THR A 41 -39.72 -38.14 -25.86
CA THR A 41 -40.12 -38.11 -27.29
C THR A 41 -39.56 -37.00 -28.19
N ALA A 42 -39.40 -37.14 -29.51
CA ALA A 42 -39.00 -38.19 -30.46
C ALA A 42 -38.75 -37.42 -31.78
N ASP A 43 -37.67 -37.77 -32.51
CA ASP A 43 -37.28 -37.42 -33.89
C ASP A 43 -37.39 -35.98 -34.48
N PRO A 44 -36.30 -35.47 -35.07
CA PRO A 44 -36.35 -34.44 -36.10
C PRO A 44 -35.96 -34.98 -37.50
N GLN A 45 -36.74 -34.61 -38.51
CA GLN A 45 -36.33 -34.67 -39.91
C GLN A 45 -35.37 -33.51 -40.23
N GLY A 46 -34.12 -33.84 -40.60
CA GLY A 46 -33.12 -32.89 -41.10
C GLY A 46 -32.70 -33.28 -42.52
N VAL A 47 -32.91 -32.36 -43.46
CA VAL A 47 -32.60 -32.52 -44.89
C VAL A 47 -31.10 -32.40 -45.16
N SER A 48 -30.65 -33.31 -46.02
CA SER A 48 -29.33 -33.55 -46.59
C SER A 48 -28.74 -32.39 -47.41
N ARG A 49 -27.41 -32.21 -47.33
CA ARG A 49 -26.56 -32.16 -48.53
C ARG A 49 -25.11 -32.57 -48.22
N ARG A 50 -24.72 -33.71 -48.81
CA ARG A 50 -23.35 -34.21 -49.06
C ARG A 50 -22.55 -33.21 -49.92
N VAL A 51 -21.21 -33.22 -49.99
CA VAL A 51 -20.29 -34.20 -50.64
C VAL A 51 -18.85 -33.70 -50.29
N SER A 52 -18.05 -34.37 -49.43
CA SER A 52 -17.04 -35.44 -49.67
C SER A 52 -15.83 -35.02 -50.54
N SER A 53 -14.59 -34.97 -50.01
CA SER A 53 -13.56 -36.06 -49.88
C SER A 53 -12.53 -35.97 -51.02
N THR A 54 -11.19 -36.05 -50.90
CA THR A 54 -10.25 -37.11 -50.37
C THR A 54 -8.81 -36.51 -50.48
N SER A 55 -7.85 -36.55 -49.53
CA SER A 55 -6.88 -37.62 -49.10
C SER A 55 -6.31 -38.51 -50.24
N ALA A 56 -5.08 -39.04 -50.31
CA ALA A 56 -3.74 -38.96 -49.69
C ALA A 56 -2.89 -40.09 -50.36
N GLY A 57 -1.55 -40.06 -50.26
CA GLY A 57 -0.63 -41.23 -50.46
C GLY A 57 0.30 -41.14 -51.69
N ASP A 58 1.62 -40.99 -51.50
CA ASP A 58 2.70 -42.03 -51.53
C ASP A 58 3.27 -42.19 -52.96
N GLY A 59 4.56 -42.36 -53.28
CA GLY A 59 5.84 -42.45 -52.59
C GLY A 59 6.93 -42.83 -53.63
N ASP A 60 8.17 -42.37 -53.39
CA ASP A 60 9.50 -42.88 -53.80
C ASP A 60 9.93 -43.09 -55.29
N GLY A 61 11.19 -42.75 -55.59
CA GLY A 61 11.88 -43.07 -56.86
C GLY A 61 12.90 -42.02 -57.36
N ARG A 62 14.19 -42.39 -57.33
CA ARG A 62 15.42 -41.59 -57.51
C ARG A 62 15.82 -41.35 -58.98
N ASP A 63 16.65 -40.34 -59.24
CA ASP A 63 17.73 -40.37 -60.24
C ASP A 63 18.82 -39.29 -59.97
N GLU A 64 20.00 -39.51 -60.55
CA GLU A 64 21.37 -39.25 -60.05
C GLU A 64 22.00 -37.83 -60.24
N LEU A 65 23.12 -37.62 -59.53
CA LEU A 65 24.04 -36.46 -59.51
C LEU A 65 24.95 -36.35 -60.76
N PRO A 66 25.68 -35.23 -60.93
CA PRO A 66 27.10 -35.30 -60.60
C PRO A 66 27.69 -34.06 -59.87
N GLU A 67 28.73 -34.31 -59.08
CA GLU A 67 29.62 -33.34 -58.41
C GLU A 67 30.48 -32.55 -59.41
N GLN A 68 30.79 -31.27 -59.12
CA GLN A 68 32.14 -30.82 -58.73
C GLN A 68 32.33 -29.28 -58.69
N VAL A 69 33.03 -28.87 -57.62
CA VAL A 69 33.96 -27.72 -57.47
C VAL A 69 33.40 -26.30 -57.28
N SER A 70 33.65 -25.79 -56.07
CA SER A 70 33.51 -24.41 -55.61
C SER A 70 34.66 -23.51 -56.11
N PRO A 71 34.41 -22.20 -56.31
CA PRO A 71 35.24 -21.23 -55.58
C PRO A 71 34.50 -19.99 -55.06
N LYS A 72 34.87 -19.62 -53.83
CA LYS A 72 35.07 -18.26 -53.30
C LYS A 72 33.89 -17.27 -53.38
N SER A 73 33.09 -17.23 -52.31
CA SER A 73 32.31 -16.05 -51.94
C SER A 73 33.11 -15.14 -50.98
N GLN A 74 33.03 -13.85 -51.27
CA GLN A 74 33.69 -12.75 -50.57
C GLN A 74 33.12 -12.51 -49.16
N PRO A 75 33.90 -11.92 -48.25
CA PRO A 75 33.48 -11.67 -46.88
C PRO A 75 32.57 -10.43 -46.78
N ASP A 76 31.47 -10.62 -46.04
CA ASP A 76 30.45 -9.65 -45.66
C ASP A 76 31.05 -8.49 -44.83
N PRO A 77 30.89 -7.21 -45.22
CA PRO A 77 31.63 -6.10 -44.65
C PRO A 77 30.89 -5.44 -43.48
N PHE A 78 30.56 -6.18 -42.42
CA PHE A 78 30.17 -5.58 -41.14
C PHE A 78 30.67 -6.41 -39.94
N ARG A 79 31.99 -6.62 -39.88
CA ARG A 79 32.73 -6.87 -38.63
C ARG A 79 33.68 -5.71 -38.38
N LEU A 80 33.25 -4.75 -37.57
CA LEU A 80 34.14 -3.71 -37.04
C LEU A 80 34.73 -4.15 -35.71
N ARG A 81 36.03 -4.42 -35.82
CA ARG A 81 37.08 -4.60 -34.83
C ARG A 81 36.91 -3.68 -33.61
N GLU A 82 36.76 -4.26 -32.43
CA GLU A 82 36.92 -3.55 -31.16
C GLU A 82 38.35 -3.00 -31.08
N THR A 83 38.45 -1.68 -31.09
CA THR A 83 39.66 -0.96 -30.73
C THR A 83 39.42 -0.28 -29.39
N SER A 84 40.30 -0.56 -28.45
CA SER A 84 40.34 0.07 -27.14
C SER A 84 40.42 1.59 -27.26
N ARG A 85 39.54 2.35 -26.58
CA ARG A 85 39.88 3.42 -25.62
C ARG A 85 38.69 4.30 -25.22
N ALA A 86 38.81 4.76 -23.97
CA ALA A 86 38.15 5.88 -23.31
C ALA A 86 36.73 5.65 -22.75
N ARG A 87 36.66 5.55 -21.41
CA ARG A 87 35.45 5.67 -20.58
C ARG A 87 34.70 6.95 -20.99
N ARG A 88 33.58 6.82 -21.72
CA ARG A 88 32.59 7.88 -21.86
C ARG A 88 31.55 7.72 -20.75
N GLY A 89 31.26 8.80 -20.02
CA GLY A 89 30.24 8.84 -18.99
C GLY A 89 28.88 8.37 -19.51
N SER A 90 28.07 7.77 -18.64
CA SER A 90 26.73 7.31 -18.99
C SER A 90 25.84 8.49 -19.35
N LEU A 91 25.37 8.55 -20.60
CA LEU A 91 24.40 9.55 -21.03
C LEU A 91 23.09 9.40 -20.26
N SER A 92 22.45 10.53 -19.95
CA SER A 92 21.12 10.56 -19.36
C SER A 92 20.07 9.94 -20.30
N PRO A 93 18.93 9.46 -19.78
CA PRO A 93 17.85 8.93 -20.63
C PRO A 93 17.39 9.92 -21.71
N LEU A 94 17.40 11.22 -21.41
CA LEU A 94 17.01 12.28 -22.33
C LEU A 94 18.04 12.48 -23.46
N GLU A 95 19.34 12.43 -23.13
CA GLU A 95 20.43 12.55 -24.11
C GLU A 95 20.45 11.38 -25.10
N ARG A 96 20.11 10.18 -24.64
CA ARG A 96 19.99 9.00 -25.51
C ARG A 96 18.83 9.17 -26.49
N LEU A 97 17.67 9.58 -26.00
CA LEU A 97 16.48 9.80 -26.83
C LEU A 97 16.72 10.91 -27.86
N SER A 98 17.34 12.01 -27.43
CA SER A 98 17.71 13.12 -28.32
C SER A 98 18.58 12.61 -29.49
N ARG A 99 19.62 11.82 -29.23
CA ARG A 99 20.53 11.32 -30.28
C ARG A 99 19.91 10.33 -31.28
N MET A 100 18.72 9.79 -31.00
CA MET A 100 18.01 8.91 -31.94
C MET A 100 17.18 9.67 -32.98
N ILE A 101 17.04 11.00 -32.84
CA ILE A 101 16.31 11.84 -33.80
C ILE A 101 17.25 12.20 -34.97
N PRO A 102 16.92 11.85 -36.22
CA PRO A 102 17.65 12.28 -37.41
C PRO A 102 17.83 13.80 -37.47
N ALA A 103 19.01 14.27 -37.87
CA ALA A 103 19.34 15.70 -37.88
C ALA A 103 18.41 16.56 -38.75
N GLU A 104 17.79 15.92 -39.76
CA GLU A 104 16.85 16.52 -40.71
C GLU A 104 15.50 16.90 -40.08
N LEU A 105 15.18 16.36 -38.90
CA LEU A 105 13.92 16.59 -38.17
C LEU A 105 14.06 17.57 -37.00
N LEU A 106 15.25 18.19 -36.83
CA LEU A 106 15.52 19.12 -35.73
C LEU A 106 15.31 20.56 -36.19
N SER A 107 14.74 21.39 -35.31
CA SER A 107 14.70 22.83 -35.53
C SER A 107 16.11 23.44 -35.46
N ALA A 108 16.31 24.59 -36.12
CA ALA A 108 17.59 25.29 -36.17
C ALA A 108 18.18 25.56 -34.77
N ASP A 109 17.33 25.92 -33.81
CA ASP A 109 17.72 26.22 -32.43
C ASP A 109 18.27 24.99 -31.69
N VAL A 110 17.67 23.81 -31.91
CA VAL A 110 18.10 22.55 -31.30
C VAL A 110 19.40 22.04 -31.94
N SER A 111 19.60 22.31 -33.23
CA SER A 111 20.86 22.00 -33.93
C SER A 111 22.04 22.86 -33.44
N ALA A 112 21.78 24.14 -33.15
CA ALA A 112 22.77 25.07 -32.57
C ALA A 112 23.22 24.64 -31.16
N LEU A 113 22.29 24.19 -30.32
CA LEU A 113 22.61 23.71 -28.97
C LEU A 113 23.49 22.43 -29.00
N ARG A 114 23.20 21.49 -29.91
CA ARG A 114 24.03 20.28 -30.08
C ARG A 114 25.46 20.58 -30.52
N SER A 115 25.66 21.64 -31.30
CA SER A 115 26.98 22.02 -31.80
C SER A 115 27.78 22.85 -30.80
N ALA A 116 27.12 23.50 -29.82
CA ALA A 116 27.74 24.17 -28.69
C ALA A 116 28.31 23.17 -27.66
N GLU A 117 27.57 22.11 -27.30
CA GLU A 117 28.01 21.08 -26.33
C GLU A 117 29.25 20.30 -26.79
N VAL A 118 29.43 20.13 -28.10
CA VAL A 118 30.60 19.46 -28.70
C VAL A 118 31.86 20.35 -28.65
N LYS A 119 31.71 21.68 -28.52
CA LYS A 119 32.84 22.62 -28.38
C LYS A 119 33.32 22.72 -26.93
N GLU A 120 32.41 22.69 -25.95
CA GLU A 120 32.79 22.72 -24.53
C GLU A 120 33.58 21.47 -24.11
N SER A 121 33.24 20.31 -24.67
CA SER A 121 33.94 19.05 -24.39
C SER A 121 35.37 18.94 -24.97
N LYS A 122 35.84 19.93 -25.74
CA LYS A 122 37.20 19.96 -26.31
C LYS A 122 38.14 21.01 -25.68
N SER A 123 37.68 21.85 -24.75
CA SER A 123 38.42 23.03 -24.26
C SER A 123 38.78 22.98 -22.76
N GLN A 124 39.10 21.80 -22.22
CA GLN A 124 39.83 21.70 -20.94
C GLN A 124 41.25 21.19 -21.17
N GLY A 125 42.23 22.09 -20.98
CA GLY A 125 43.66 21.82 -21.00
C GLY A 125 44.48 22.92 -20.33
N CYS A 126 44.45 22.94 -18.99
CA CYS A 126 45.47 23.37 -18.01
C CYS A 126 46.42 24.54 -18.32
N GLU A 127 46.39 25.61 -17.52
CA GLU A 127 47.60 26.25 -16.96
C GLU A 127 47.33 26.77 -15.53
N THR A 128 48.28 26.49 -14.64
CA THR A 128 48.35 26.86 -13.23
C THR A 128 48.87 28.30 -13.06
N GLY A 129 48.16 29.14 -12.28
CA GLY A 129 48.61 30.47 -11.90
C GLY A 129 48.04 30.88 -10.54
N VAL A 130 48.92 31.39 -9.68
CA VAL A 130 48.74 31.78 -8.26
C VAL A 130 48.03 33.14 -8.14
N ALA A 131 47.51 33.41 -6.92
CA ALA A 131 46.94 34.67 -6.38
C ALA A 131 45.40 34.78 -6.52
N GLU A 132 44.62 35.26 -5.55
CA GLU A 132 44.85 35.82 -4.22
C GLU A 132 43.48 35.80 -3.50
N GLU A 133 43.48 35.87 -2.18
CA GLU A 133 42.29 35.80 -1.32
C GLU A 133 41.25 36.89 -1.64
N GLY A 134 40.08 36.46 -2.11
CA GLY A 134 38.87 37.26 -2.21
C GLY A 134 37.98 37.06 -0.98
N VAL A 135 37.97 38.05 -0.10
CA VAL A 135 37.17 38.19 1.13
C VAL A 135 35.70 37.84 0.89
N PHE A 136 35.22 36.79 1.57
CA PHE A 136 33.78 36.54 1.72
C PHE A 136 33.22 37.53 2.75
N PRO A 137 32.11 38.25 2.46
CA PRO A 137 31.51 39.15 3.43
C PRO A 137 31.09 38.35 4.67
N GLY A 138 31.55 38.83 5.83
CA GLY A 138 31.46 38.16 7.11
C GLY A 138 30.06 37.69 7.43
N ALA A 139 29.94 36.41 7.76
CA ALA A 139 28.79 35.87 8.44
C ALA A 139 28.71 36.50 9.83
N ASP A 140 27.71 37.35 10.06
CA ASP A 140 27.33 37.83 11.39
C ASP A 140 27.10 36.60 12.31
N PRO A 141 27.89 36.41 13.37
CA PRO A 141 27.74 35.28 14.28
C PRO A 141 26.77 35.64 15.40
N GLN A 142 25.55 36.08 15.07
CA GLN A 142 24.44 36.21 16.03
C GLN A 142 23.11 35.82 15.39
N LEU A 143 23.06 34.62 14.79
CA LEU A 143 21.81 33.91 14.63
C LEU A 143 21.59 33.09 15.91
N ASP A 144 20.71 33.65 16.74
CA ASP A 144 20.11 33.06 17.93
C ASP A 144 19.84 31.56 17.77
N ARG A 145 20.82 30.73 18.16
CA ARG A 145 20.69 29.27 18.34
C ARG A 145 19.94 28.98 19.64
N GLY A 146 18.86 29.70 19.92
CA GLY A 146 17.83 29.24 20.84
C GLY A 146 17.40 27.85 20.38
N SER A 147 17.67 26.87 21.22
CA SER A 147 17.77 25.47 20.82
C SER A 147 16.48 25.00 20.16
N LEU A 148 16.55 24.37 18.98
CA LEU A 148 15.41 23.65 18.39
C LEU A 148 14.79 22.69 19.43
N ALA A 149 15.60 22.17 20.37
CA ALA A 149 15.12 21.37 21.49
C ALA A 149 14.21 22.17 22.44
N GLU A 150 14.49 23.44 22.75
CA GLU A 150 13.64 24.30 23.61
C GLU A 150 12.32 24.68 22.95
N LYS A 151 12.26 24.76 21.61
CA LYS A 151 10.98 24.93 20.90
C LYS A 151 10.16 23.63 20.82
N ILE A 152 10.81 22.48 20.97
CA ILE A 152 10.19 21.14 20.89
C ILE A 152 9.91 20.53 22.27
N THR A 153 10.40 21.10 23.38
CA THR A 153 10.18 20.57 24.75
C THR A 153 8.70 20.47 25.17
N ASN A 154 7.79 21.16 24.49
CA ASN A 154 6.34 20.99 24.67
C ASN A 154 5.74 19.80 23.90
N ALA A 155 6.51 19.08 23.09
CA ALA A 155 6.13 17.79 22.56
C ALA A 155 6.47 16.72 23.60
N SER A 156 5.48 16.31 24.41
CA SER A 156 5.61 15.19 25.34
C SER A 156 6.37 14.05 24.65
N SER A 157 7.53 13.64 25.16
CA SER A 157 8.30 12.55 24.57
C SER A 157 7.57 11.24 24.84
N ARG A 158 6.87 10.73 23.80
CA ARG A 158 5.74 9.79 23.85
C ARG A 158 6.12 8.31 23.97
N ASN A 159 7.01 7.95 24.89
CA ASN A 159 7.29 6.53 25.15
C ASN A 159 6.30 5.97 26.19
N CYS A 160 5.03 5.86 25.79
CA CYS A 160 3.99 5.25 26.62
C CYS A 160 4.06 3.72 26.52
N PRO A 161 4.31 2.99 27.63
CA PRO A 161 4.29 1.53 27.64
C PRO A 161 2.90 0.96 27.31
N PHE A 162 2.86 -0.31 26.91
CA PHE A 162 1.63 -1.03 26.65
C PHE A 162 0.79 -1.20 27.92
N ARG A 163 -0.51 -0.98 27.80
CA ARG A 163 -1.51 -1.13 28.86
C ARG A 163 -2.63 -2.05 28.41
N VAL A 164 -3.30 -2.65 29.38
CA VAL A 164 -4.46 -3.51 29.15
C VAL A 164 -5.57 -2.72 28.46
N GLY A 165 -6.18 -3.31 27.44
CA GLY A 165 -7.22 -2.71 26.61
C GLY A 165 -6.71 -2.05 25.33
N GLU A 166 -5.39 -1.94 25.14
CA GLU A 166 -4.83 -1.45 23.87
C GLU A 166 -4.89 -2.49 22.75
N LEU A 167 -4.93 -2.01 21.51
CA LEU A 167 -4.68 -2.84 20.34
C LEU A 167 -3.18 -2.97 20.12
N ILE A 168 -2.72 -4.19 19.93
CA ILE A 168 -1.34 -4.49 19.56
C ILE A 168 -1.30 -5.14 18.19
N LEU A 169 -0.21 -4.86 17.48
CA LEU A 169 0.13 -5.46 16.21
C LEU A 169 1.39 -6.29 16.41
N ILE A 170 1.27 -7.58 16.12
CA ILE A 170 2.35 -8.56 16.18
C ILE A 170 2.78 -8.83 14.74
N GLU A 171 4.04 -8.53 14.44
CA GLU A 171 4.65 -8.72 13.13
C GLU A 171 5.70 -9.83 13.20
N GLY A 172 5.58 -10.80 12.29
CA GLY A 172 6.52 -11.88 12.13
C GLY A 172 7.03 -11.97 10.69
N HIS A 173 8.31 -12.30 10.54
CA HIS A 173 8.92 -12.50 9.24
C HIS A 173 8.86 -13.99 8.84
N ARG A 174 8.45 -14.27 7.61
CA ARG A 174 8.59 -15.58 6.98
C ARG A 174 9.88 -15.65 6.16
N LYS A 175 10.25 -16.88 5.81
CA LYS A 175 11.28 -17.14 4.78
C LYS A 175 10.90 -16.36 3.50
N HIS A 176 11.88 -15.74 2.85
CA HIS A 176 11.76 -14.92 1.63
C HIS A 176 11.18 -13.50 1.81
N GLY A 177 11.20 -12.94 3.02
CA GLY A 177 10.88 -11.52 3.24
C GLY A 177 9.39 -11.19 3.24
N THR A 178 8.51 -12.19 3.25
CA THR A 178 7.08 -11.97 3.45
C THR A 178 6.81 -11.77 4.93
N ASN A 179 6.27 -10.61 5.30
CA ASN A 179 5.83 -10.35 6.68
C ASN A 179 4.38 -10.80 6.83
N TRP A 180 4.03 -11.33 8.00
CA TRP A 180 2.65 -11.51 8.40
C TRP A 180 2.39 -10.65 9.63
N LYS A 181 1.15 -10.18 9.74
CA LYS A 181 0.70 -9.30 10.81
C LYS A 181 -0.54 -9.90 11.46
N ILE A 182 -0.62 -9.85 12.78
CA ILE A 182 -1.82 -10.17 13.55
C ILE A 182 -2.13 -8.99 14.44
N GLN A 183 -3.38 -8.56 14.43
CA GLN A 183 -3.90 -7.58 15.37
C GLN A 183 -4.66 -8.31 16.48
N CYS A 184 -4.46 -7.91 17.73
CA CYS A 184 -5.25 -8.41 18.85
C CYS A 184 -5.40 -7.36 19.96
N LEU A 185 -6.43 -7.54 20.79
CA LEU A 185 -6.65 -6.74 21.99
C LEU A 185 -5.77 -7.28 23.12
N LEU A 186 -4.98 -6.41 23.74
CA LEU A 186 -4.11 -6.77 24.86
C LEU A 186 -4.93 -6.89 26.14
N THR A 187 -5.07 -8.11 26.67
CA THR A 187 -5.71 -8.37 27.96
C THR A 187 -4.68 -8.54 29.08
N GLY A 188 -5.06 -8.38 30.34
CA GLY A 188 -4.12 -8.53 31.47
C GLY A 188 -3.59 -9.96 31.66
N THR A 189 -4.37 -10.95 31.21
CA THR A 189 -4.02 -12.37 31.23
C THR A 189 -4.36 -12.99 29.88
N GLY A 190 -3.74 -14.13 29.55
CA GLY A 190 -3.97 -14.86 28.32
C GLY A 190 -2.75 -14.91 27.39
N THR A 191 -2.95 -15.49 26.22
CA THR A 191 -1.91 -15.68 25.21
C THR A 191 -2.40 -15.28 23.83
N CYS A 192 -1.49 -14.74 23.01
CA CYS A 192 -1.69 -14.65 21.58
C CYS A 192 -1.03 -15.85 20.92
N ASN A 193 -1.83 -16.68 20.24
CA ASN A 193 -1.33 -17.82 19.49
C ASN A 193 -0.95 -17.39 18.08
N THR A 194 0.26 -17.75 17.67
CA THR A 194 0.78 -17.52 16.32
C THR A 194 1.21 -18.85 15.71
N SER A 195 1.46 -18.87 14.40
CA SER A 195 2.04 -20.07 13.75
C SER A 195 3.47 -20.37 14.22
N MET A 196 4.12 -19.46 14.95
CA MET A 196 5.48 -19.58 15.47
C MET A 196 5.52 -19.79 17.00
N GLY A 197 4.43 -20.26 17.60
CA GLY A 197 4.27 -20.41 19.04
C GLY A 197 3.37 -19.33 19.64
N PHE A 198 3.36 -19.22 20.96
CA PHE A 198 2.52 -18.24 21.67
C PHE A 198 3.37 -17.21 22.42
N ILE A 199 2.78 -16.04 22.65
CA ILE A 199 3.31 -15.00 23.55
C ILE A 199 2.27 -14.72 24.63
N ARG A 200 2.71 -14.64 25.89
CA ARG A 200 1.82 -14.29 27.01
C ARG A 200 1.62 -12.78 27.05
N PHE A 201 0.38 -12.34 27.24
CA PHE A 201 0.11 -10.90 27.33
C PHE A 201 0.77 -10.24 28.54
N SER A 202 0.95 -10.97 29.63
CA SER A 202 1.69 -10.51 30.81
C SER A 202 3.14 -10.12 30.50
N GLU A 203 3.75 -10.67 29.45
CA GLU A 203 5.12 -10.33 29.04
C GLU A 203 5.15 -9.01 28.23
N ILE A 204 4.03 -8.62 27.63
CA ILE A 204 3.88 -7.42 26.78
C ILE A 204 3.44 -6.20 27.60
N VAL A 205 2.54 -6.38 28.57
CA VAL A 205 2.06 -5.28 29.41
C VAL A 205 3.25 -4.61 30.12
N GLY A 206 3.31 -3.28 30.09
CA GLY A 206 4.40 -2.49 30.67
C GLY A 206 5.65 -2.38 29.79
N ARG A 207 5.71 -3.06 28.65
CA ARG A 207 6.80 -2.93 27.67
C ARG A 207 6.53 -1.80 26.68
N LEU A 208 7.59 -1.32 26.02
CA LEU A 208 7.47 -0.25 25.03
C LEU A 208 7.10 -0.82 23.64
N PRO A 209 6.32 -0.10 22.83
CA PRO A 209 6.10 -0.46 21.43
C PRO A 209 7.41 -0.47 20.64
N GLY A 210 7.51 -1.40 19.69
CA GLY A 210 8.69 -1.57 18.84
C GLY A 210 9.73 -2.54 19.43
N GLN A 211 9.46 -3.14 20.59
CA GLN A 211 10.33 -4.14 21.19
C GLN A 211 10.17 -5.52 20.56
N LEU A 212 11.24 -6.31 20.64
CA LEU A 212 11.30 -7.69 20.18
C LEU A 212 10.91 -8.65 21.30
N PHE A 213 10.11 -9.66 20.97
CA PHE A 213 9.60 -10.65 21.90
C PHE A 213 9.89 -12.06 21.40
N HIS A 214 10.24 -12.95 22.32
CA HIS A 214 10.41 -14.36 22.02
C HIS A 214 9.07 -15.09 22.19
N THR A 215 8.74 -15.94 21.22
CA THR A 215 7.64 -16.91 21.36
C THR A 215 8.08 -18.08 22.23
N SER A 216 7.12 -18.91 22.64
CA SER A 216 7.39 -20.20 23.30
C SER A 216 8.27 -21.18 22.51
N GLN A 217 8.47 -20.94 21.21
CA GLN A 217 9.37 -21.72 20.34
C GLN A 217 10.70 -20.97 20.05
N GLY A 218 11.00 -19.90 20.80
CA GLY A 218 12.21 -19.10 20.65
C GLY A 218 12.26 -18.23 19.39
N LYS A 219 11.14 -18.03 18.68
CA LYS A 219 11.09 -17.15 17.50
C LYS A 219 10.91 -15.70 17.93
N ILE A 220 11.53 -14.78 17.20
CA ILE A 220 11.48 -13.35 17.50
C ILE A 220 10.35 -12.69 16.71
N LEU A 221 9.46 -11.98 17.39
CA LEU A 221 8.39 -11.17 16.82
C LEU A 221 8.57 -9.70 17.23
N LEU A 222 8.17 -8.78 16.34
CA LEU A 222 8.09 -7.35 16.64
C LEU A 222 6.67 -7.03 17.12
N ILE A 223 6.53 -6.33 18.25
CA ILE A 223 5.22 -5.91 18.77
C ILE A 223 5.18 -4.40 18.88
N ARG A 224 4.16 -3.78 18.26
CA ARG A 224 3.94 -2.32 18.27
C ARG A 224 2.45 -1.97 18.26
N ARG A 225 2.12 -0.69 18.41
CA ARG A 225 0.75 -0.20 18.17
C ARG A 225 0.44 -0.24 16.66
N PRO A 226 -0.78 -0.66 16.25
CA PRO A 226 -1.17 -0.60 14.85
C PRO A 226 -1.30 0.85 14.39
N SER A 227 -0.87 1.13 13.17
CA SER A 227 -1.28 2.34 12.47
C SER A 227 -2.75 2.23 12.03
N LEU A 228 -3.39 3.36 11.69
CA LEU A 228 -4.77 3.32 11.17
C LEU A 228 -4.86 2.48 9.88
N GLU A 229 -3.86 2.58 9.01
CA GLU A 229 -3.75 1.78 7.79
C GLU A 229 -3.81 0.28 8.10
N GLU A 230 -3.10 -0.16 9.14
CA GLU A 230 -3.07 -1.57 9.51
C GLU A 230 -4.33 -2.01 10.23
N TYR A 231 -4.91 -1.13 11.03
CA TYR A 231 -6.17 -1.38 11.70
C TYR A 231 -7.28 -1.68 10.70
N VAL A 232 -7.46 -0.83 9.68
CA VAL A 232 -8.54 -1.05 8.70
C VAL A 232 -8.35 -2.32 7.86
N LEU A 233 -7.09 -2.75 7.65
CA LEU A 233 -6.79 -3.97 6.90
C LEU A 233 -7.01 -5.26 7.72
N LEU A 234 -6.98 -5.15 9.06
CA LEU A 234 -7.04 -6.29 9.98
C LEU A 234 -8.28 -6.31 10.88
N MET A 235 -9.10 -5.25 10.88
CA MET A 235 -10.36 -5.19 11.60
C MET A 235 -11.40 -6.17 11.04
N ASP A 236 -12.44 -6.43 11.82
CA ASP A 236 -13.55 -7.26 11.37
C ASP A 236 -14.28 -6.60 10.21
N ARG A 237 -14.54 -7.38 9.16
CA ARG A 237 -15.14 -6.91 7.92
C ARG A 237 -16.23 -7.84 7.42
N LYS A 238 -17.34 -7.26 6.97
CA LYS A 238 -18.42 -7.97 6.28
C LYS A 238 -18.43 -7.62 4.79
N PRO A 239 -18.60 -6.34 4.40
CA PRO A 239 -18.38 -5.91 3.02
C PRO A 239 -16.89 -5.71 2.72
N THR A 240 -16.58 -5.58 1.43
CA THR A 240 -15.28 -5.09 0.97
C THR A 240 -15.03 -3.69 1.53
N ILE A 241 -13.79 -3.41 1.94
CA ILE A 241 -13.40 -2.10 2.47
C ILE A 241 -12.85 -1.21 1.36
N ILE A 242 -12.94 0.11 1.56
CA ILE A 242 -12.06 1.05 0.87
C ILE A 242 -10.64 0.85 1.41
N PHE A 243 -9.71 0.53 0.51
CA PHE A 243 -8.31 0.32 0.87
C PHE A 243 -7.63 1.66 1.21
N PRO A 244 -6.62 1.66 2.10
CA PRO A 244 -5.91 2.88 2.51
C PRO A 244 -5.39 3.74 1.35
N LYS A 245 -4.88 3.12 0.28
CA LYS A 245 -4.41 3.84 -0.92
C LYS A 245 -5.52 4.67 -1.58
N ASP A 246 -6.72 4.12 -1.61
CA ASP A 246 -7.89 4.75 -2.24
C ASP A 246 -8.46 5.79 -1.27
N ALA A 247 -8.62 5.45 0.02
CA ALA A 247 -9.07 6.37 1.06
C ALA A 247 -8.22 7.65 1.12
N ASN A 248 -6.89 7.52 1.16
CA ASN A 248 -5.97 8.66 1.16
C ASN A 248 -6.11 9.52 -0.10
N THR A 249 -6.31 8.87 -1.26
CA THR A 249 -6.53 9.60 -2.51
C THR A 249 -7.88 10.33 -2.50
N MET A 250 -8.92 9.72 -1.96
CA MET A 250 -10.23 10.36 -1.81
C MET A 250 -10.15 11.58 -0.88
N LEU A 251 -9.47 11.47 0.26
CA LEU A 251 -9.22 12.62 1.16
C LEU A 251 -8.53 13.77 0.42
N LEU A 252 -7.48 13.46 -0.36
CA LEU A 252 -6.76 14.44 -1.18
C LEU A 252 -7.66 15.07 -2.25
N LEU A 253 -8.48 14.27 -2.94
CA LEU A 253 -9.38 14.78 -3.98
C LEU A 253 -10.44 15.72 -3.41
N MET A 254 -10.93 15.44 -2.20
CA MET A 254 -11.94 16.24 -1.50
C MET A 254 -11.38 17.48 -0.81
N ASP A 255 -10.06 17.56 -0.61
CA ASP A 255 -9.41 18.67 0.12
C ASP A 255 -9.96 18.83 1.55
N ILE A 256 -10.11 17.70 2.27
CA ILE A 256 -10.66 17.70 3.62
C ILE A 256 -9.65 18.26 4.61
N THR A 257 -10.12 19.18 5.45
CA THR A 257 -9.37 19.87 6.48
C THR A 257 -10.06 19.76 7.84
N GLN A 258 -9.35 20.17 8.89
CA GLN A 258 -9.90 20.18 10.24
C GLN A 258 -11.07 21.18 10.34
N GLY A 259 -12.22 20.72 10.87
CA GLY A 259 -13.44 21.52 10.98
C GLY A 259 -14.50 21.22 9.92
N ASP A 260 -14.14 20.51 8.86
CA ASP A 260 -15.10 20.20 7.79
C ASP A 260 -16.21 19.26 8.25
N THR A 261 -17.40 19.44 7.66
CA THR A 261 -18.53 18.52 7.78
C THR A 261 -18.64 17.68 6.51
N VAL A 262 -18.41 16.37 6.63
CA VAL A 262 -18.34 15.45 5.48
C VAL A 262 -19.43 14.40 5.57
N LEU A 263 -20.12 14.15 4.45
CA LEU A 263 -21.09 13.06 4.34
C LEU A 263 -20.44 11.84 3.70
N GLU A 264 -20.70 10.67 4.26
CA GLU A 264 -20.37 9.36 3.69
C GLU A 264 -21.66 8.56 3.52
N ALA A 265 -21.86 7.96 2.34
CA ALA A 265 -22.92 6.97 2.12
C ALA A 265 -22.29 5.63 1.75
N GLY A 266 -22.56 4.61 2.59
CA GLY A 266 -21.92 3.30 2.54
C GLY A 266 -20.85 3.14 3.62
N SER A 267 -21.22 3.20 4.91
CA SER A 267 -20.27 3.01 6.01
C SER A 267 -19.53 1.67 5.92
N GLY A 268 -20.21 0.62 5.45
CA GLY A 268 -19.61 -0.69 5.23
C GLY A 268 -19.04 -1.31 6.51
N SER A 269 -17.69 -1.40 6.59
CA SER A 269 -17.01 -1.84 7.82
C SER A 269 -16.36 -0.68 8.60
N GLY A 270 -16.57 0.58 8.20
CA GLY A 270 -16.05 1.77 8.87
C GLY A 270 -14.65 2.20 8.45
N SER A 271 -14.10 1.64 7.36
CA SER A 271 -12.73 1.95 6.90
C SER A 271 -12.59 3.44 6.56
N MET A 272 -13.39 3.90 5.61
CA MET A 272 -13.34 5.30 5.17
C MET A 272 -13.86 6.25 6.25
N SER A 273 -14.87 5.85 7.04
CA SER A 273 -15.34 6.60 8.21
C SER A 273 -14.21 6.95 9.19
N LEU A 274 -13.28 6.03 9.47
CA LEU A 274 -12.11 6.29 10.33
C LEU A 274 -11.12 7.26 9.69
N PHE A 275 -10.87 7.17 8.39
CA PHE A 275 -10.02 8.11 7.66
C PHE A 275 -10.62 9.52 7.66
N LEU A 276 -11.91 9.64 7.40
CA LEU A 276 -12.67 10.89 7.47
C LEU A 276 -12.63 11.48 8.88
N SER A 277 -12.92 10.67 9.90
CA SER A 277 -12.86 11.06 11.31
C SER A 277 -11.50 11.66 11.69
N LYS A 278 -10.41 11.05 11.22
CA LYS A 278 -9.06 11.58 11.42
C LYS A 278 -8.84 12.92 10.74
N ALA A 279 -9.31 13.07 9.50
CA ALA A 279 -9.07 14.23 8.65
C ALA A 279 -9.83 15.47 9.12
N VAL A 280 -11.12 15.33 9.46
CA VAL A 280 -11.95 16.45 9.94
C VAL A 280 -11.59 16.89 11.36
N GLY A 281 -10.90 16.03 12.12
CA GLY A 281 -10.39 16.33 13.45
C GLY A 281 -11.50 16.62 14.48
N SER A 282 -11.12 17.20 15.62
CA SER A 282 -12.03 17.38 16.76
C SER A 282 -13.09 18.47 16.60
N GLN A 283 -12.98 19.32 15.58
CA GLN A 283 -13.91 20.43 15.31
C GLN A 283 -14.82 20.14 14.11
N GLY A 284 -14.53 19.10 13.34
CA GLY A 284 -15.34 18.69 12.20
C GLY A 284 -16.20 17.48 12.52
N HIS A 285 -17.04 17.09 11.58
CA HIS A 285 -18.05 16.04 11.74
C HIS A 285 -18.16 15.16 10.50
N VAL A 286 -18.42 13.87 10.71
CA VAL A 286 -18.70 12.91 9.64
C VAL A 286 -20.10 12.35 9.84
N ILE A 287 -20.96 12.52 8.83
CA ILE A 287 -22.31 11.97 8.82
C ILE A 287 -22.28 10.72 7.93
N SER A 288 -22.40 9.54 8.51
CA SER A 288 -22.20 8.26 7.81
C SER A 288 -23.51 7.47 7.74
N TYR A 289 -24.07 7.35 6.54
CA TYR A 289 -25.30 6.60 6.27
C TYR A 289 -24.99 5.16 5.84
N GLU A 290 -25.68 4.19 6.43
CA GLU A 290 -25.62 2.77 6.05
C GLU A 290 -26.99 2.11 6.18
N ILE A 291 -27.48 1.55 5.08
CA ILE A 291 -28.81 0.94 5.02
C ILE A 291 -28.84 -0.44 5.68
N ILE A 292 -27.75 -1.21 5.58
CA ILE A 292 -27.68 -2.58 6.12
C ILE A 292 -27.34 -2.51 7.61
N LYS A 293 -28.33 -2.77 8.46
CA LYS A 293 -28.19 -2.74 9.94
C LYS A 293 -26.99 -3.53 10.48
N GLN A 294 -26.63 -4.64 9.83
CA GLN A 294 -25.48 -5.45 10.24
C GLN A 294 -24.13 -4.82 9.91
N HIS A 295 -24.06 -3.99 8.86
CA HIS A 295 -22.89 -3.23 8.46
C HIS A 295 -22.77 -1.97 9.30
N HIS A 296 -23.89 -1.26 9.51
CA HIS A 296 -23.97 -0.09 10.40
C HIS A 296 -23.39 -0.40 11.78
N LYS A 297 -23.89 -1.45 12.44
CA LYS A 297 -23.39 -1.90 13.75
C LYS A 297 -21.90 -2.24 13.72
N LEU A 298 -21.44 -2.90 12.66
CA LEU A 298 -20.03 -3.30 12.55
C LEU A 298 -19.12 -2.08 12.38
N ALA A 299 -19.51 -1.11 11.56
CA ALA A 299 -18.77 0.13 11.38
C ALA A 299 -18.66 0.91 12.71
N GLU A 300 -19.77 0.99 13.45
CA GLU A 300 -19.81 1.60 14.79
C GLU A 300 -18.93 0.84 15.79
N GLU A 301 -19.01 -0.49 15.83
CA GLU A 301 -18.17 -1.35 16.70
C GLU A 301 -16.67 -1.16 16.41
N ASN A 302 -16.28 -1.17 15.12
CA ASN A 302 -14.89 -0.94 14.71
C ASN A 302 -14.42 0.47 15.10
N PHE A 303 -15.25 1.49 14.87
CA PHE A 303 -14.95 2.87 15.27
C PHE A 303 -14.70 2.97 16.78
N TRP A 304 -15.59 2.41 17.60
CA TRP A 304 -15.44 2.41 19.05
C TRP A 304 -14.24 1.60 19.53
N GLN A 305 -13.96 0.46 18.91
CA GLN A 305 -12.77 -0.34 19.24
C GLN A 305 -11.49 0.45 19.01
N TRP A 306 -11.36 1.13 17.85
CA TRP A 306 -10.22 2.00 17.56
C TRP A 306 -10.11 3.13 18.59
N ARG A 307 -11.22 3.84 18.88
CA ARG A 307 -11.23 4.95 19.85
C ARG A 307 -10.85 4.52 21.25
N ASN A 308 -11.41 3.42 21.74
CA ASN A 308 -11.16 2.90 23.07
C ASN A 308 -9.69 2.49 23.23
N ALA A 309 -9.13 1.82 22.23
CA ALA A 309 -7.71 1.47 22.23
C ALA A 309 -6.80 2.71 22.13
N TRP A 310 -7.16 3.69 21.29
CA TRP A 310 -6.42 4.93 21.12
C TRP A 310 -6.31 5.72 22.42
N LYS A 311 -7.43 5.88 23.15
CA LYS A 311 -7.53 6.61 24.41
C LYS A 311 -6.55 6.09 25.47
N ILE A 312 -6.24 4.80 25.49
CA ILE A 312 -5.35 4.20 26.48
C ILE A 312 -3.88 4.52 26.16
N GLY A 313 -3.52 4.53 24.88
CA GLY A 313 -2.15 4.71 24.39
C GLY A 313 -1.70 6.14 24.11
N HIS A 314 -2.62 7.11 24.16
CA HIS A 314 -2.37 8.50 23.73
C HIS A 314 -2.93 9.52 24.73
N ASP A 315 -2.23 10.65 24.88
CA ASP A 315 -2.66 11.76 25.75
C ASP A 315 -3.91 12.47 25.21
N LYS A 316 -4.00 12.59 23.88
CA LYS A 316 -5.15 13.19 23.19
C LYS A 316 -6.08 12.09 22.72
N GLU A 317 -7.33 12.15 23.16
CA GLU A 317 -8.36 11.21 22.73
C GLU A 317 -8.67 11.33 21.24
N TRP A 318 -9.07 10.22 20.63
CA TRP A 318 -9.62 10.24 19.29
C TRP A 318 -11.01 10.93 19.33
N PRO A 319 -11.29 11.88 18.42
CA PRO A 319 -12.53 12.65 18.47
C PRO A 319 -13.77 11.76 18.30
N ASN A 320 -14.85 12.05 19.03
CA ASN A 320 -16.15 11.43 18.81
C ASN A 320 -16.93 12.25 17.77
N ASN A 321 -16.54 12.13 16.51
CA ASN A 321 -16.98 13.02 15.43
C ASN A 321 -17.63 12.27 14.26
N VAL A 322 -18.13 11.05 14.48
CA VAL A 322 -18.82 10.28 13.45
C VAL A 322 -20.21 9.92 13.95
N ASP A 323 -21.22 10.36 13.20
CA ASP A 323 -22.62 10.03 13.43
C ASP A 323 -23.04 8.92 12.47
N PHE A 324 -23.16 7.69 12.99
CA PHE A 324 -23.58 6.53 12.20
C PHE A 324 -25.11 6.42 12.16
N ILE A 325 -25.69 6.62 10.98
CA ILE A 325 -27.14 6.61 10.78
C ILE A 325 -27.56 5.35 10.01
N ASN A 326 -28.36 4.49 10.64
CA ASN A 326 -28.90 3.29 9.99
C ASN A 326 -30.16 3.60 9.17
N GLN A 327 -29.99 4.29 8.03
CA GLN A 327 -31.07 4.62 7.11
C GLN A 327 -30.58 4.62 5.67
N ASP A 328 -31.51 4.64 4.72
CA ASP A 328 -31.17 4.89 3.32
C ASP A 328 -30.84 6.38 3.13
N ILE A 329 -29.71 6.67 2.48
CA ILE A 329 -29.34 8.05 2.14
C ILE A 329 -30.42 8.74 1.27
N LEU A 330 -31.22 7.97 0.55
CA LEU A 330 -32.32 8.51 -0.26
C LEU A 330 -33.43 9.17 0.57
N THR A 331 -33.55 8.85 1.86
CA THR A 331 -34.54 9.46 2.76
C THR A 331 -33.99 10.62 3.59
N ALA A 332 -32.70 10.96 3.43
CA ALA A 332 -31.99 11.96 4.25
C ALA A 332 -32.31 13.42 3.90
N ALA A 333 -33.21 13.70 2.96
CA ALA A 333 -33.46 15.05 2.45
C ALA A 333 -33.84 16.03 3.57
N GLU A 334 -34.69 15.62 4.51
CA GLU A 334 -35.09 16.47 5.65
C GLU A 334 -33.94 16.68 6.64
N ASP A 335 -33.20 15.62 6.97
CA ASP A 335 -32.05 15.68 7.89
C ASP A 335 -30.97 16.64 7.37
N LEU A 336 -30.74 16.62 6.05
CA LEU A 336 -29.69 17.40 5.41
C LEU A 336 -30.09 18.84 5.09
N LYS A 337 -31.37 19.24 5.23
CA LYS A 337 -31.83 20.62 4.92
C LYS A 337 -31.10 21.69 5.72
N SER A 338 -30.72 21.39 6.96
CA SER A 338 -30.07 22.33 7.88
C SER A 338 -28.54 22.19 7.90
N VAL A 339 -27.99 21.26 7.12
CA VAL A 339 -26.57 20.92 7.12
C VAL A 339 -25.93 21.45 5.85
N THR A 340 -24.79 22.15 5.99
CA THR A 340 -23.91 22.47 4.86
C THR A 340 -22.74 21.50 4.87
N LEU A 341 -22.60 20.74 3.78
CA LEU A 341 -21.55 19.74 3.62
C LEU A 341 -20.37 20.35 2.87
N ASP A 342 -19.16 20.14 3.39
CA ASP A 342 -17.92 20.56 2.74
C ASP A 342 -17.51 19.60 1.61
N ALA A 343 -17.69 18.30 1.86
CA ALA A 343 -17.42 17.24 0.91
C ALA A 343 -18.37 16.05 1.09
N VAL A 344 -18.43 15.19 0.06
CA VAL A 344 -19.24 13.97 0.07
C VAL A 344 -18.45 12.77 -0.48
N VAL A 345 -18.60 11.62 0.17
CA VAL A 345 -18.11 10.31 -0.26
C VAL A 345 -19.28 9.38 -0.55
N LEU A 346 -19.27 8.73 -1.71
CA LEU A 346 -20.27 7.72 -2.07
C LEU A 346 -19.60 6.38 -2.41
N ASP A 347 -19.78 5.36 -1.57
CA ASP A 347 -19.40 3.96 -1.80
C ASP A 347 -20.62 3.05 -1.69
N MET A 348 -21.45 3.11 -2.73
CA MET A 348 -22.72 2.39 -2.81
C MET A 348 -22.97 1.89 -4.24
N LEU A 349 -23.91 0.97 -4.42
CA LEU A 349 -24.18 0.37 -5.73
C LEU A 349 -24.69 1.36 -6.77
N SER A 350 -25.51 2.34 -6.35
CA SER A 350 -26.17 3.30 -7.23
C SER A 350 -26.06 4.74 -6.71
N PRO A 351 -24.85 5.32 -6.66
CA PRO A 351 -24.60 6.65 -6.11
C PRO A 351 -25.34 7.76 -6.88
N GLN A 352 -25.64 7.54 -8.16
CA GLN A 352 -26.46 8.45 -8.97
C GLN A 352 -27.83 8.75 -8.36
N ASN A 353 -28.37 7.82 -7.55
CA ASN A 353 -29.67 8.03 -6.90
C ASN A 353 -29.58 8.94 -5.69
N ALA A 354 -28.44 8.98 -4.99
CA ALA A 354 -28.22 9.85 -3.84
C ALA A 354 -27.94 11.30 -4.24
N LEU A 355 -27.44 11.55 -5.47
CA LEU A 355 -27.03 12.88 -5.90
C LEU A 355 -28.12 13.97 -5.71
N PRO A 356 -29.41 13.78 -6.06
CA PRO A 356 -30.41 14.83 -5.86
C PRO A 356 -30.69 15.16 -4.39
N VAL A 357 -30.46 14.20 -3.48
CA VAL A 357 -30.69 14.38 -2.04
C VAL A 357 -29.54 15.13 -1.38
N ILE A 358 -28.30 14.81 -1.77
CA ILE A 358 -27.08 15.41 -1.19
C ILE A 358 -26.70 16.75 -1.84
N PHE A 359 -27.03 16.93 -3.12
CA PHE A 359 -26.61 18.10 -3.91
C PHE A 359 -27.06 19.44 -3.32
N PRO A 360 -28.29 19.60 -2.79
CA PRO A 360 -28.71 20.84 -2.15
C PRO A 360 -27.82 21.24 -0.96
N SER A 361 -27.42 20.27 -0.14
CA SER A 361 -26.66 20.47 1.10
C SER A 361 -25.15 20.60 0.87
N LEU A 362 -24.62 20.14 -0.27
CA LEU A 362 -23.22 20.34 -0.64
C LEU A 362 -22.93 21.83 -0.87
N LYS A 363 -21.87 22.38 -0.25
CA LYS A 363 -21.48 23.79 -0.43
C LYS A 363 -21.17 24.11 -1.90
N GLN A 364 -21.30 25.37 -2.27
CA GLN A 364 -20.89 25.82 -3.59
C GLN A 364 -19.39 25.59 -3.79
N GLY A 365 -19.00 24.97 -4.90
CA GLY A 365 -17.61 24.54 -5.11
C GLY A 365 -17.21 23.28 -4.33
N GLY A 366 -18.10 22.69 -3.54
CA GLY A 366 -17.86 21.46 -2.78
C GLY A 366 -17.61 20.24 -3.69
N VAL A 367 -16.88 19.27 -3.17
CA VAL A 367 -16.45 18.07 -3.91
C VAL A 367 -17.27 16.86 -3.48
N CYS A 368 -17.70 16.06 -4.46
CA CYS A 368 -18.26 14.74 -4.24
C CYS A 368 -17.34 13.71 -4.92
N VAL A 369 -16.86 12.72 -4.17
CA VAL A 369 -16.07 11.61 -4.70
C VAL A 369 -16.88 10.32 -4.64
N ALA A 370 -17.06 9.68 -5.80
CA ALA A 370 -17.75 8.40 -5.92
C ALA A 370 -16.75 7.26 -6.21
N TYR A 371 -16.98 6.10 -5.58
CA TYR A 371 -16.12 4.92 -5.61
C TYR A 371 -16.78 3.81 -6.45
N PHE A 372 -16.14 3.37 -7.54
CA PHE A 372 -16.74 2.41 -8.49
C PHE A 372 -15.82 1.25 -8.86
N ALA A 373 -16.37 0.03 -8.80
CA ALA A 373 -15.67 -1.15 -9.30
C ALA A 373 -15.59 -1.20 -10.83
N ASN A 374 -16.58 -0.66 -11.57
CA ASN A 374 -16.66 -0.80 -13.02
C ASN A 374 -16.77 0.55 -13.73
N ILE A 375 -16.11 0.67 -14.88
CA ILE A 375 -16.16 1.89 -15.71
C ILE A 375 -17.58 2.16 -16.25
N THR A 376 -18.38 1.11 -16.45
CA THR A 376 -19.79 1.25 -16.87
C THR A 376 -20.63 2.00 -15.84
N GLN A 377 -20.37 1.82 -14.54
CA GLN A 377 -21.05 2.55 -13.47
C GLN A 377 -20.66 4.04 -13.48
N VAL A 378 -19.42 4.36 -13.85
CA VAL A 378 -18.98 5.74 -14.07
C VAL A 378 -19.77 6.38 -15.21
N ILE A 379 -19.97 5.64 -16.32
CA ILE A 379 -20.78 6.11 -17.45
C ILE A 379 -22.23 6.35 -17.01
N GLU A 380 -22.83 5.43 -16.26
CA GLU A 380 -24.19 5.58 -15.70
C GLU A 380 -24.31 6.80 -14.79
N LEU A 381 -23.30 7.08 -13.95
CA LEU A 381 -23.25 8.27 -13.11
C LEU A 381 -23.25 9.55 -13.95
N MET A 382 -22.38 9.61 -14.97
CA MET A 382 -22.28 10.77 -15.86
C MET A 382 -23.59 11.01 -16.61
N GLU A 383 -24.22 9.94 -17.09
CA GLU A 383 -25.50 10.03 -17.79
C GLU A 383 -26.63 10.48 -16.86
N ALA A 384 -26.66 10.00 -15.62
CA ALA A 384 -27.63 10.44 -14.62
C ALA A 384 -27.47 11.93 -14.27
N ILE A 385 -26.23 12.43 -14.15
CA ILE A 385 -25.95 13.86 -13.94
C ILE A 385 -26.50 14.68 -15.11
N ARG A 386 -26.26 14.24 -16.35
CA ARG A 386 -26.72 14.89 -17.58
C ARG A 386 -28.24 14.94 -17.68
N ILE A 387 -28.91 13.79 -17.48
CA ILE A 387 -30.38 13.68 -17.56
C ILE A 387 -31.06 14.51 -16.48
N ARG A 388 -30.55 14.45 -15.24
CA ARG A 388 -31.12 15.16 -14.10
C ARG A 388 -30.72 16.64 -14.05
N LYS A 389 -29.86 17.09 -14.96
CA LYS A 389 -29.35 18.48 -15.05
C LYS A 389 -28.78 18.98 -13.72
N LEU A 390 -28.06 18.11 -13.02
CA LEU A 390 -27.40 18.48 -11.77
C LEU A 390 -26.19 19.37 -12.10
N ALA A 391 -25.99 20.47 -11.36
CA ALA A 391 -24.84 21.34 -11.54
C ALA A 391 -23.58 20.74 -10.88
N LEU A 392 -23.23 19.54 -11.33
CA LEU A 392 -22.02 18.80 -10.99
C LEU A 392 -21.21 18.59 -12.26
N PHE A 393 -19.95 19.01 -12.26
CA PHE A 393 -19.04 18.70 -13.37
C PHE A 393 -18.00 17.68 -12.91
N CYS A 394 -17.65 16.76 -13.79
CA CYS A 394 -16.63 15.75 -13.52
C CYS A 394 -15.25 16.34 -13.79
N GLU A 395 -14.44 16.49 -12.74
CA GLU A 395 -13.08 16.98 -12.84
C GLU A 395 -12.10 15.89 -13.24
N LYS A 396 -12.31 14.68 -12.72
CA LYS A 396 -11.33 13.61 -12.83
C LYS A 396 -11.99 12.24 -12.64
N VAL A 397 -11.56 11.28 -13.45
CA VAL A 397 -11.75 9.85 -13.21
C VAL A 397 -10.36 9.24 -13.16
N LEU A 398 -10.00 8.59 -12.05
CA LEU A 398 -8.66 8.04 -11.88
C LEU A 398 -8.68 6.67 -11.20
N GLU A 399 -7.62 5.90 -11.46
CA GLU A 399 -7.28 4.67 -10.75
C GLU A 399 -5.95 4.88 -10.02
N VAL A 400 -5.81 4.32 -8.82
CA VAL A 400 -4.59 4.40 -8.01
C VAL A 400 -3.94 3.03 -7.91
N THR A 401 -2.69 2.92 -8.38
CA THR A 401 -1.89 1.68 -8.28
C THR A 401 -0.70 1.88 -7.37
N HIS A 402 -0.48 0.94 -6.45
CA HIS A 402 0.72 0.85 -5.64
C HIS A 402 1.53 -0.35 -6.11
N ARG A 403 2.85 -0.20 -6.16
CA ARG A 403 3.77 -1.29 -6.51
C ARG A 403 4.78 -1.49 -5.40
N ASP A 404 4.70 -2.62 -4.72
CA ASP A 404 5.62 -2.97 -3.64
C ASP A 404 6.95 -3.45 -4.22
N TRP A 405 8.05 -3.09 -3.57
CA TRP A 405 9.41 -3.51 -3.95
C TRP A 405 10.05 -4.32 -2.84
N LEU A 406 10.68 -5.43 -3.23
CA LEU A 406 11.61 -6.17 -2.39
C LEU A 406 12.99 -5.56 -2.53
N ILE A 407 13.57 -5.15 -1.40
CA ILE A 407 14.95 -4.68 -1.31
C ILE A 407 15.66 -5.54 -0.27
N CYS A 408 16.70 -6.27 -0.67
CA CYS A 408 17.49 -7.08 0.25
C CYS A 408 18.98 -7.13 -0.14
N PRO A 409 19.89 -7.26 0.82
CA PRO A 409 21.28 -7.63 0.55
C PRO A 409 21.36 -8.90 -0.31
N ALA A 410 22.25 -8.92 -1.31
CA ALA A 410 22.47 -10.07 -2.17
C ALA A 410 23.07 -11.27 -1.42
N THR A 411 23.65 -11.02 -0.24
CA THR A 411 24.21 -12.03 0.67
C THR A 411 23.16 -12.65 1.60
N TRP A 412 21.87 -12.34 1.45
CA TRP A 412 20.82 -12.80 2.37
C TRP A 412 20.67 -14.34 2.35
N GLU A 413 21.42 -15.03 3.21
CA GLU A 413 21.18 -16.43 3.55
C GLU A 413 19.91 -16.58 4.41
N LYS A 414 19.34 -17.79 4.40
CA LYS A 414 17.96 -18.17 4.81
C LYS A 414 17.57 -17.96 6.30
N ARG A 415 18.09 -16.96 7.00
CA ARG A 415 17.74 -16.61 8.39
C ARG A 415 16.76 -15.41 8.44
N ASN A 416 15.95 -15.34 9.50
CA ASN A 416 14.96 -14.27 9.70
C ASN A 416 15.66 -12.93 10.00
N VAL A 417 15.19 -11.83 9.40
CA VAL A 417 15.76 -10.46 9.53
C VAL A 417 15.98 -10.07 10.98
N LEU A 418 14.91 -10.17 11.78
CA LEU A 418 14.94 -9.83 13.20
C LEU A 418 15.88 -10.73 14.00
N GLN A 419 16.12 -11.95 13.54
CA GLN A 419 16.96 -12.91 14.24
C GLN A 419 18.44 -12.62 14.00
N ASN A 420 18.81 -12.22 12.78
CA ASN A 420 20.15 -11.74 12.49
C ASN A 420 20.43 -10.41 13.23
N ILE A 421 19.50 -9.46 13.16
CA ILE A 421 19.62 -8.17 13.87
C ILE A 421 19.73 -8.38 15.39
N ALA A 422 18.88 -9.22 15.98
CA ALA A 422 18.97 -9.51 17.41
C ALA A 422 20.28 -10.22 17.80
N SER A 423 20.84 -11.05 16.91
CA SER A 423 22.12 -11.72 17.16
C SER A 423 23.31 -10.76 17.02
N GLU A 424 23.23 -9.80 16.10
CA GLU A 424 24.24 -8.74 15.91
C GLU A 424 24.19 -7.68 17.03
N LEU A 425 22.99 -7.39 17.54
CA LEU A 425 22.74 -6.47 18.66
C LEU A 425 22.89 -7.14 20.03
N ASN A 426 23.73 -8.17 20.19
CA ASN A 426 24.00 -8.79 21.49
C ASN A 426 24.46 -7.73 22.53
N LEU A 427 23.48 -7.16 23.23
CA LEU A 427 23.60 -6.47 24.50
C LEU A 427 23.97 -7.53 25.55
N HIS A 428 25.26 -7.84 25.64
CA HIS A 428 25.83 -8.43 26.83
C HIS A 428 26.08 -7.31 27.83
N ASP A 429 25.07 -7.02 28.64
CA ASP A 429 25.27 -6.33 29.91
C ASP A 429 25.04 -7.36 31.02
N GLU A 430 26.09 -8.13 31.30
CA GLU A 430 26.35 -8.65 32.64
C GLU A 430 27.80 -8.29 32.98
N THR A 431 27.95 -7.16 33.67
CA THR A 431 29.09 -6.90 34.55
C THR A 431 29.31 -8.07 35.49
N VAL A 432 30.33 -8.89 35.19
CA VAL A 432 31.03 -9.68 36.20
C VAL A 432 32.52 -9.43 36.04
N CYS A 433 33.04 -8.67 36.98
CA CYS A 433 34.46 -8.42 37.17
C CYS A 433 35.13 -9.70 37.65
N HIS A 434 35.96 -10.33 36.82
CA HIS A 434 37.03 -11.19 37.30
C HIS A 434 38.30 -10.90 36.51
N HIS A 435 39.22 -10.19 37.18
CA HIS A 435 40.65 -10.27 36.92
C HIS A 435 41.08 -11.73 36.99
N GLU A 436 41.76 -12.24 35.97
CA GLU A 436 43.08 -12.90 36.13
C GLU A 436 43.86 -12.74 34.82
N ASN A 437 45.16 -12.49 34.99
CA ASN A 437 46.14 -12.30 33.94
C ASN A 437 46.45 -13.63 33.25
N ASP A 438 46.64 -13.61 31.94
CA ASP A 438 47.80 -14.33 31.38
C ASP A 438 48.23 -13.78 30.02
N VAL A 439 49.55 -13.67 29.89
CA VAL A 439 50.29 -13.05 28.80
C VAL A 439 50.83 -14.15 27.90
N SER A 440 50.47 -14.19 26.62
CA SER A 440 51.40 -14.65 25.57
C SER A 440 50.85 -14.50 24.15
N ALA A 441 51.76 -13.99 23.31
CA ALA A 441 51.90 -14.20 21.87
C ALA A 441 50.95 -13.46 20.92
N GLU A 442 51.46 -12.30 20.50
CA GLU A 442 51.24 -11.63 19.23
C GLU A 442 51.35 -12.56 18.00
N GLU A 443 50.92 -12.04 16.85
CA GLU A 443 50.89 -12.67 15.51
C GLU A 443 49.63 -13.45 15.14
N ARG A 444 48.49 -12.73 15.10
CA ARG A 444 47.49 -12.92 14.03
C ARG A 444 46.65 -11.66 13.75
N GLY A 445 47.24 -10.49 13.98
CA GLY A 445 46.66 -9.20 13.66
C GLY A 445 47.19 -8.69 12.33
N ASN A 446 46.58 -9.08 11.21
CA ASN A 446 46.57 -8.25 9.97
C ASN A 446 45.71 -8.76 8.80
N GLU A 447 44.71 -9.64 9.00
CA GLU A 447 43.73 -9.97 7.94
C GLU A 447 42.29 -9.52 8.24
N ALA A 448 42.00 -9.03 9.45
CA ALA A 448 40.64 -8.61 9.82
C ALA A 448 40.29 -7.16 9.44
N LEU A 449 41.28 -6.31 9.15
CA LEU A 449 41.08 -4.89 8.87
C LEU A 449 41.11 -4.52 7.37
N ALA A 450 41.29 -5.51 6.49
CA ALA A 450 41.32 -5.33 5.04
C ALA A 450 39.98 -5.64 4.33
N SER A 451 38.92 -5.97 5.07
CA SER A 451 37.57 -6.23 4.53
C SER A 451 36.65 -4.99 4.55
N ALA A 452 37.20 -3.81 4.84
CA ALA A 452 36.43 -2.62 5.24
C ALA A 452 35.76 -1.82 4.10
N ASN A 453 35.60 -2.35 2.88
CA ASN A 453 34.89 -1.63 1.80
C ASN A 453 34.23 -2.50 0.73
N ILE A 454 33.84 -3.74 1.03
CA ILE A 454 32.95 -4.47 0.13
C ILE A 454 31.53 -3.96 0.40
N ARG A 455 31.09 -2.98 -0.40
CA ARG A 455 29.69 -2.53 -0.39
C ARG A 455 28.82 -3.74 -0.74
N THR A 456 28.14 -4.32 0.24
CA THR A 456 27.24 -5.46 0.03
C THR A 456 26.27 -5.11 -1.09
N PRO A 457 26.28 -5.83 -2.23
CA PRO A 457 25.35 -5.53 -3.32
C PRO A 457 23.92 -5.78 -2.84
N TYR A 458 22.97 -4.97 -3.31
CA TYR A 458 21.55 -5.13 -2.99
C TYR A 458 20.79 -5.60 -4.23
N ILE A 459 19.79 -6.45 -4.00
CA ILE A 459 18.78 -6.84 -4.98
C ILE A 459 17.56 -5.95 -4.74
N ALA A 460 17.16 -5.19 -5.76
CA ALA A 460 15.93 -4.41 -5.77
C ALA A 460 15.05 -4.88 -6.93
N LYS A 461 13.86 -5.39 -6.62
CA LYS A 461 12.89 -5.85 -7.62
C LYS A 461 11.45 -5.69 -7.12
N PRO A 462 10.45 -5.57 -8.00
CA PRO A 462 9.05 -5.61 -7.57
C PRO A 462 8.76 -6.87 -6.76
N PHE A 463 7.95 -6.74 -5.71
CA PHE A 463 7.48 -7.87 -4.92
C PHE A 463 6.68 -8.82 -5.83
N PRO A 464 6.81 -10.15 -5.68
CA PRO A 464 6.18 -11.10 -6.61
C PRO A 464 4.65 -10.98 -6.68
N TYR A 465 4.04 -10.59 -5.57
CA TYR A 465 2.60 -10.34 -5.47
C TYR A 465 2.36 -8.84 -5.43
N GLN A 466 1.44 -8.38 -6.25
CA GLN A 466 1.03 -6.97 -6.28
C GLN A 466 -0.46 -6.91 -6.06
N VAL A 467 -0.92 -5.85 -5.39
CA VAL A 467 -2.34 -5.58 -5.27
C VAL A 467 -2.86 -5.23 -6.66
N GLY A 468 -3.90 -5.95 -7.11
CA GLY A 468 -4.52 -5.70 -8.40
C GLY A 468 -5.39 -4.45 -8.40
N TYR A 469 -6.13 -4.28 -9.50
CA TYR A 469 -7.16 -3.27 -9.62
C TYR A 469 -8.13 -3.30 -8.43
N THR A 470 -8.46 -2.12 -7.90
CA THR A 470 -9.52 -1.96 -6.89
C THR A 470 -10.72 -1.27 -7.50
N VAL A 471 -10.57 0.01 -7.89
CA VAL A 471 -11.67 0.87 -8.34
C VAL A 471 -11.25 2.06 -9.21
N PHE A 472 -12.25 2.68 -9.83
CA PHE A 472 -12.22 4.07 -10.29
C PHE A 472 -12.73 5.01 -9.20
N LEU A 473 -12.00 6.11 -9.00
CA LEU A 473 -12.41 7.25 -8.18
C LEU A 473 -12.88 8.38 -9.11
N VAL A 474 -14.12 8.82 -8.94
CA VAL A 474 -14.73 9.90 -9.75
C VAL A 474 -14.86 11.14 -8.89
N LYS A 475 -14.15 12.20 -9.27
CA LYS A 475 -14.21 13.51 -8.62
C LYS A 475 -15.21 14.41 -9.34
N LEU A 476 -16.29 14.76 -8.65
CA LEU A 476 -17.28 15.73 -9.09
C LEU A 476 -17.14 17.02 -8.27
N ARG A 477 -17.37 18.17 -8.88
CA ARG A 477 -17.46 19.45 -8.17
C ARG A 477 -18.79 20.13 -8.46
N LYS A 478 -19.41 20.66 -7.39
CA LYS A 478 -20.61 21.50 -7.48
C LYS A 478 -20.24 22.86 -8.08
N PHE A 479 -20.91 23.24 -9.15
CA PHE A 479 -20.81 24.56 -9.76
C PHE A 479 -22.16 25.26 -9.73
N ASN A 480 -22.15 26.58 -9.93
CA ASN A 480 -23.37 27.36 -10.05
C ASN A 480 -23.53 27.75 -11.52
N SER A 481 -24.72 27.60 -12.08
CA SER A 481 -25.04 28.26 -13.34
C SER A 481 -25.37 29.72 -13.00
N LEU A 482 -24.52 30.65 -13.45
CA LEU A 482 -24.83 32.08 -13.40
C LEU A 482 -26.13 32.40 -14.13
#